data_AF-A0A7J9NV90-F1
#
_entry.id   AF-A0A7J9NV90-F1
#
_cell.length_a   1.000
_cell.length_b   1.000
_cell.length_c   1.000
_cell.angle_alpha   90.00
_cell.angle_beta   90.00
_cell.angle_gamma   90.00
#
_symmetry.space_group_name_H-M   'P 1'
#
loop_
_entity.id
_entity.type
_entity.pdbx_description
1 polymer ?
#
loop_
_entity_poly.entity_id
_entity_poly.type
_entity_poly.pdbx_seq_one_letter_code
_entity_poly.pdbx_strand_id
1 'polypeptide(L)'
;MNKYIFFSIFLMFLMFSENFASDNLILKLTPEETKTDGELLYFNITVENIPPENSLDEGYDGSNLAEYEKDGGCAAVDVFINYSTDILGPVEFNWSETCMEMDWKEYQFEDGEFYLSITFDETMYDDSIFIGTVVFNPIAESTTELEVSGCLASNLGSQYNGGKRTADTDDERTTRVEYPETEFYGSEIKVNGISSYSGPTNLEGTFEETTAVSGSNVVYNINVIPNQQEPEVIVKKVDVEEISPNITVIVQNDGGINPVLLVSIFLGSILSGAVFGSVFRGKIL
;
A
#
# COMPACT_ATOMS: atom_id res chain seq x y z
N MET A 1 -17.43 -57.20 2.78
CA MET A 1 -17.48 -55.72 2.72
C MET A 1 -17.09 -55.30 1.32
N ASN A 2 -17.97 -54.58 0.61
CA ASN A 2 -17.90 -54.45 -0.83
C ASN A 2 -16.79 -53.45 -1.24
N LYS A 3 -15.78 -53.90 -2.01
CA LYS A 3 -14.62 -53.06 -2.40
C LYS A 3 -15.04 -51.77 -3.13
N TYR A 4 -16.21 -51.77 -3.76
CA TYR A 4 -16.80 -50.62 -4.42
C TYR A 4 -17.26 -49.51 -3.46
N ILE A 5 -17.59 -49.83 -2.20
CA ILE A 5 -17.98 -48.82 -1.19
C ILE A 5 -16.76 -47.99 -0.78
N PHE A 6 -15.61 -48.62 -0.54
CA PHE A 6 -14.38 -47.89 -0.23
C PHE A 6 -13.90 -47.03 -1.40
N PHE A 7 -13.99 -47.55 -2.62
CA PHE A 7 -13.65 -46.76 -3.81
C PHE A 7 -14.60 -45.58 -4.01
N SER A 8 -15.90 -45.75 -3.74
CA SER A 8 -16.88 -44.66 -3.80
C SER A 8 -16.67 -43.62 -2.71
N ILE A 9 -16.29 -44.02 -1.49
CA ILE A 9 -15.97 -43.09 -0.39
C ILE A 9 -14.68 -42.33 -0.73
N PHE A 10 -13.65 -43.02 -1.23
CA PHE A 10 -12.40 -42.39 -1.68
C PHE A 10 -12.62 -41.40 -2.83
N LEU A 11 -13.46 -41.74 -3.81
CA LEU A 11 -13.82 -40.84 -4.90
C LEU A 11 -14.64 -39.64 -4.41
N MET A 12 -15.51 -39.85 -3.41
CA MET A 12 -16.23 -38.77 -2.74
C MET A 12 -15.25 -37.83 -2.01
N PHE A 13 -14.26 -38.36 -1.30
CA PHE A 13 -13.18 -37.56 -0.69
C PHE A 13 -12.29 -36.83 -1.71
N LEU A 14 -12.12 -37.34 -2.93
CA LEU A 14 -11.44 -36.64 -4.03
C LEU A 14 -12.30 -35.59 -4.74
N MET A 15 -13.63 -35.67 -4.62
CA MET A 15 -14.56 -34.65 -5.13
C MET A 15 -14.84 -33.57 -4.08
N PHE A 16 -14.61 -33.88 -2.79
CA PHE A 16 -14.59 -32.95 -1.65
C PHE A 16 -13.17 -32.56 -1.22
N SER A 17 -12.12 -32.99 -1.93
CA SER A 17 -10.82 -32.34 -1.81
C SER A 17 -11.02 -31.00 -2.49
N GLU A 18 -11.28 -30.00 -1.65
CA GLU A 18 -11.50 -28.61 -2.03
C GLU A 18 -10.49 -28.26 -3.11
N ASN A 19 -10.97 -27.96 -4.30
CA ASN A 19 -10.23 -27.03 -5.15
C ASN A 19 -10.22 -25.77 -4.29
N PHE A 20 -9.14 -25.54 -3.56
CA PHE A 20 -8.83 -24.27 -2.91
C PHE A 20 -8.59 -23.27 -4.05
N ALA A 21 -9.64 -22.90 -4.77
CA ALA A 21 -9.68 -21.54 -5.27
C ALA A 21 -9.61 -20.70 -4.00
N SER A 22 -8.52 -19.93 -3.83
CA SER A 22 -8.45 -18.96 -2.74
C SER A 22 -9.74 -18.16 -2.79
N ASP A 23 -10.54 -18.21 -1.72
CA ASP A 23 -11.73 -17.39 -1.63
C ASP A 23 -11.30 -15.92 -1.79
N ASN A 24 -12.17 -15.12 -2.42
CA ASN A 24 -11.92 -13.70 -2.54
C ASN A 24 -11.84 -13.07 -1.14
N LEU A 25 -10.95 -12.09 -0.98
CA LEU A 25 -10.92 -11.26 0.22
C LEU A 25 -12.19 -10.42 0.25
N ILE A 26 -12.66 -10.11 1.45
CA ILE A 26 -13.88 -9.32 1.64
C ILE A 26 -13.53 -8.09 2.45
N LEU A 27 -13.81 -6.90 1.92
CA LEU A 27 -13.84 -5.64 2.68
C LEU A 27 -15.29 -5.18 2.81
N LYS A 28 -15.82 -5.14 4.03
CA LYS A 28 -17.24 -4.86 4.26
C LYS A 28 -17.54 -3.90 5.39
N LEU A 29 -18.70 -3.24 5.28
CA LEU A 29 -19.35 -2.53 6.36
C LEU A 29 -20.38 -3.40 7.06
N THR A 30 -20.37 -3.38 8.38
CA THR A 30 -21.41 -4.01 9.21
C THR A 30 -22.09 -2.97 10.08
N PRO A 31 -23.43 -2.92 10.10
CA PRO A 31 -24.37 -3.80 9.38
C PRO A 31 -24.54 -3.46 7.88
N GLU A 32 -24.95 -4.46 7.09
CA GLU A 32 -25.23 -4.32 5.64
C GLU A 32 -26.48 -3.47 5.36
N GLU A 33 -27.46 -3.49 6.26
CA GLU A 33 -28.67 -2.66 6.18
C GLU A 33 -28.95 -2.03 7.55
N THR A 34 -29.30 -0.75 7.58
CA THR A 34 -29.71 -0.04 8.81
C THR A 34 -30.90 0.87 8.58
N LYS A 35 -31.75 0.95 9.60
CA LYS A 35 -32.82 1.94 9.70
C LYS A 35 -32.66 2.75 10.97
N THR A 36 -32.77 4.06 10.88
CA THR A 36 -32.71 4.98 12.03
C THR A 36 -33.86 5.97 12.03
N ASP A 37 -34.27 6.39 13.23
CA ASP A 37 -35.26 7.44 13.45
C ASP A 37 -34.60 8.72 14.02
N GLY A 38 -33.28 8.87 13.84
CA GLY A 38 -32.48 10.03 14.26
C GLY A 38 -31.34 9.71 15.23
N GLU A 39 -31.02 8.43 15.45
CA GLU A 39 -29.82 8.02 16.19
C GLU A 39 -28.56 8.15 15.33
N LEU A 40 -27.39 8.21 15.99
CA LEU A 40 -26.11 8.05 15.30
C LEU A 40 -26.01 6.66 14.69
N LEU A 41 -25.41 6.63 13.50
CA LEU A 41 -25.19 5.42 12.72
C LEU A 41 -23.74 4.98 12.90
N TYR A 42 -23.54 3.68 13.13
CA TYR A 42 -22.24 3.07 13.41
C TYR A 42 -21.99 1.95 12.42
N PHE A 43 -20.90 2.03 11.68
CA PHE A 43 -20.52 1.00 10.71
C PHE A 43 -19.11 0.50 10.99
N ASN A 44 -18.99 -0.80 11.23
CA ASN A 44 -17.72 -1.47 11.44
C ASN A 44 -17.08 -1.79 10.09
N ILE A 45 -15.81 -1.44 9.92
CA ILE A 45 -14.99 -1.80 8.77
C ILE A 45 -14.25 -3.08 9.11
N THR A 46 -14.49 -4.13 8.33
CA THR A 46 -13.89 -5.46 8.53
C THR A 46 -13.30 -6.00 7.24
N VAL A 47 -12.11 -6.61 7.34
CA VAL A 47 -11.51 -7.44 6.30
C VAL A 47 -11.70 -8.91 6.67
N GLU A 48 -12.05 -9.77 5.72
CA GLU A 48 -12.24 -11.22 5.92
C GLU A 48 -11.60 -12.03 4.77
N ASN A 49 -11.48 -13.35 4.99
CA ASN A 49 -10.85 -14.32 4.09
C ASN A 49 -9.40 -13.96 3.76
N ILE A 50 -8.65 -13.46 4.75
CA ILE A 50 -7.23 -13.11 4.55
C ILE A 50 -6.44 -14.40 4.30
N PRO A 51 -5.66 -14.49 3.21
CA PRO A 51 -4.86 -15.68 2.93
C PRO A 51 -3.92 -16.00 4.10
N PRO A 52 -3.83 -17.26 4.58
CA PRO A 52 -2.89 -17.62 5.63
C PRO A 52 -1.44 -17.38 5.24
N GLU A 53 -0.55 -17.38 6.24
CA GLU A 53 0.90 -17.25 6.03
C GLU A 53 1.39 -18.30 5.01
N ASN A 54 2.09 -17.83 3.97
CA ASN A 54 2.67 -18.65 2.91
C ASN A 54 1.66 -19.58 2.20
N SER A 55 0.37 -19.22 2.18
CA SER A 55 -0.68 -20.01 1.50
C SER A 55 -0.72 -19.80 -0.01
N LEU A 56 -0.15 -18.70 -0.50
CA LEU A 56 0.07 -18.48 -1.93
C LEU A 56 1.44 -19.05 -2.29
N ASP A 57 1.51 -20.38 -2.43
CA ASP A 57 2.75 -21.15 -2.57
C ASP A 57 2.89 -21.95 -3.89
N GLU A 58 1.91 -21.86 -4.77
CA GLU A 58 1.87 -22.56 -6.06
C GLU A 58 1.72 -21.57 -7.22
N GLY A 59 2.47 -21.81 -8.30
CA GLY A 59 2.33 -21.11 -9.56
C GLY A 59 1.13 -21.59 -10.36
N TYR A 60 0.68 -20.76 -11.30
CA TYR A 60 -0.44 -21.03 -12.21
C TYR A 60 -0.24 -22.30 -13.07
N ASP A 61 1.01 -22.71 -13.30
CA ASP A 61 1.37 -23.95 -14.00
C ASP A 61 1.55 -25.17 -13.08
N GLY A 62 1.27 -25.01 -11.78
CA GLY A 62 1.39 -26.03 -10.75
C GLY A 62 2.79 -26.21 -10.19
N SER A 63 3.70 -25.25 -10.42
CA SER A 63 5.05 -25.29 -9.86
C SER A 63 5.07 -24.78 -8.43
N ASN A 64 5.79 -25.46 -7.52
CA ASN A 64 6.03 -24.93 -6.18
C ASN A 64 6.92 -23.68 -6.24
N LEU A 65 6.53 -22.66 -5.48
CA LEU A 65 7.29 -21.42 -5.35
C LEU A 65 8.49 -21.59 -4.42
N ALA A 66 9.57 -20.85 -4.73
CA ALA A 66 10.70 -20.73 -3.82
C ALA A 66 10.24 -20.17 -2.47
N GLU A 67 10.91 -20.53 -1.37
CA GLU A 67 10.45 -20.16 -0.02
C GLU A 67 10.25 -18.66 0.20
N TYR A 68 11.13 -17.82 -0.37
CA TYR A 68 11.03 -16.35 -0.29
C TYR A 68 9.98 -15.74 -1.23
N GLU A 69 9.39 -16.57 -2.09
CA GLU A 69 8.33 -16.21 -3.03
C GLU A 69 6.96 -16.68 -2.53
N LYS A 70 6.86 -17.35 -1.38
CA LYS A 70 5.55 -17.67 -0.79
C LYS A 70 4.96 -16.41 -0.16
N ASP A 71 3.65 -16.26 -0.27
CA ASP A 71 2.97 -15.04 0.18
C ASP A 71 1.62 -15.36 0.87
N GLY A 72 0.99 -14.32 1.38
CA GLY A 72 -0.29 -14.32 2.06
C GLY A 72 -0.38 -13.16 3.04
N GLY A 73 -1.35 -13.21 3.93
CA GLY A 73 -1.57 -12.22 4.98
C GLY A 73 -2.07 -10.87 4.48
N CYS A 74 -2.17 -9.92 5.39
CA CYS A 74 -2.59 -8.55 5.14
C CYS A 74 -1.60 -7.59 5.80
N ALA A 75 -0.79 -6.91 5.00
CA ALA A 75 0.25 -5.98 5.45
C ALA A 75 -0.21 -4.52 5.41
N ALA A 76 -1.14 -4.18 4.52
CA ALA A 76 -1.71 -2.83 4.44
C ALA A 76 -3.16 -2.85 3.92
N VAL A 77 -3.93 -1.85 4.35
CA VAL A 77 -5.34 -1.67 4.02
C VAL A 77 -5.59 -0.19 3.72
N ASP A 78 -6.08 0.09 2.52
CA ASP A 78 -6.67 1.37 2.14
C ASP A 78 -8.18 1.19 1.94
N VAL A 79 -8.99 2.09 2.51
CA VAL A 79 -10.45 2.06 2.42
C VAL A 79 -10.97 3.42 1.98
N PHE A 80 -11.89 3.42 1.03
CA PHE A 80 -12.66 4.58 0.60
C PHE A 80 -14.15 4.28 0.76
N ILE A 81 -14.88 5.17 1.44
CA ILE A 81 -16.33 5.08 1.62
C ILE A 81 -16.98 6.35 1.10
N ASN A 82 -17.78 6.24 0.05
CA ASN A 82 -18.58 7.36 -0.45
C ASN A 82 -19.90 7.44 0.32
N TYR A 83 -20.30 8.66 0.70
CA TYR A 83 -21.54 8.93 1.41
C TYR A 83 -22.21 10.23 0.93
N SER A 84 -23.53 10.31 1.06
CA SER A 84 -24.29 11.50 0.69
C SER A 84 -24.20 12.58 1.78
N THR A 85 -23.52 13.69 1.49
CA THR A 85 -23.39 14.85 2.39
C THR A 85 -24.70 15.64 2.57
N ASP A 86 -25.71 15.40 1.74
CA ASP A 86 -27.06 15.96 1.90
C ASP A 86 -27.89 15.17 2.94
N ILE A 87 -27.51 13.93 3.24
CA ILE A 87 -28.27 12.99 4.08
C ILE A 87 -27.53 12.65 5.37
N LEU A 88 -26.20 12.55 5.31
CA LEU A 88 -25.32 12.14 6.40
C LEU A 88 -24.26 13.22 6.67
N GLY A 89 -24.10 13.57 7.94
CA GLY A 89 -22.96 14.35 8.43
C GLY A 89 -21.93 13.42 9.06
N PRO A 90 -20.64 13.49 8.69
CA PRO A 90 -19.62 12.68 9.34
C PRO A 90 -19.42 13.14 10.79
N VAL A 91 -19.19 12.19 11.70
CA VAL A 91 -18.96 12.48 13.13
C VAL A 91 -17.53 12.17 13.51
N GLU A 92 -17.15 10.91 13.42
CA GLU A 92 -15.83 10.44 13.83
C GLU A 92 -15.50 9.07 13.24
N PHE A 93 -14.24 8.70 13.34
CA PHE A 93 -13.78 7.33 13.18
C PHE A 93 -13.04 6.87 14.44
N ASN A 94 -13.34 5.63 14.86
CA ASN A 94 -12.75 5.01 16.05
C ASN A 94 -11.96 3.76 15.62
N TRP A 95 -10.64 3.80 15.78
CA TRP A 95 -9.78 2.62 15.58
C TRP A 95 -10.19 1.47 16.49
N SER A 96 -10.09 0.24 16.00
CA SER A 96 -10.20 -0.95 16.86
C SER A 96 -9.03 -1.03 17.83
N GLU A 97 -9.15 -1.79 18.92
CA GLU A 97 -8.06 -1.99 19.89
C GLU A 97 -6.78 -2.51 19.19
N THR A 98 -6.92 -3.44 18.24
CA THR A 98 -5.81 -3.97 17.45
C THR A 98 -5.14 -2.91 16.58
N CYS A 99 -5.92 -2.03 15.96
CA CYS A 99 -5.39 -1.02 15.05
C CYS A 99 -5.00 0.28 15.76
N MET A 100 -5.43 0.50 17.01
CA MET A 100 -5.21 1.73 17.77
C MET A 100 -3.73 1.98 18.10
N GLU A 101 -2.92 0.93 18.20
CA GLU A 101 -1.50 1.03 18.53
C GLU A 101 -0.58 1.07 17.30
N MET A 102 -1.11 0.94 16.08
CA MET A 102 -0.29 0.97 14.85
C MET A 102 0.26 2.37 14.58
N ASP A 103 1.53 2.44 14.22
CA ASP A 103 2.24 3.71 13.97
C ASP A 103 1.83 4.35 12.64
N TRP A 104 1.67 3.55 11.58
CA TRP A 104 1.45 4.04 10.22
C TRP A 104 -0.01 3.95 9.82
N LYS A 105 -0.79 4.95 10.22
CA LYS A 105 -2.20 5.01 9.90
C LYS A 105 -2.72 6.44 9.82
N GLU A 106 -3.76 6.61 9.03
CA GLU A 106 -4.47 7.86 8.90
C GLU A 106 -5.93 7.63 8.51
N TYR A 107 -6.76 8.63 8.76
CA TYR A 107 -8.09 8.72 8.18
C TYR A 107 -8.49 10.17 7.97
N GLN A 108 -9.41 10.40 7.03
CA GLN A 108 -9.94 11.72 6.74
C GLN A 108 -11.36 11.62 6.19
N PHE A 109 -12.21 12.59 6.55
CA PHE A 109 -13.47 12.84 5.87
C PHE A 109 -13.34 14.12 5.02
N GLU A 110 -13.53 14.02 3.72
CA GLU A 110 -13.46 15.15 2.79
C GLU A 110 -14.46 14.98 1.66
N ASP A 111 -15.21 16.04 1.31
CA ASP A 111 -16.07 16.11 0.12
C ASP A 111 -17.03 14.93 -0.14
N GLY A 112 -17.56 14.28 0.91
CA GLY A 112 -18.47 13.13 0.79
C GLY A 112 -17.76 11.78 0.66
N GLU A 113 -16.46 11.77 0.90
CA GLU A 113 -15.63 10.57 0.98
C GLU A 113 -15.05 10.44 2.40
N PHE A 114 -14.99 9.21 2.89
CA PHE A 114 -14.15 8.83 4.01
C PHE A 114 -13.00 7.99 3.47
N TYR A 115 -11.77 8.42 3.73
CA TYR A 115 -10.55 7.70 3.42
C TYR A 115 -9.90 7.20 4.71
N LEU A 116 -9.33 6.01 4.64
CA LEU A 116 -8.50 5.42 5.68
C LEU A 116 -7.35 4.67 5.03
N SER A 117 -6.16 4.79 5.62
CA SER A 117 -5.01 3.95 5.30
C SER A 117 -4.35 3.46 6.57
N ILE A 118 -3.93 2.20 6.57
CA ILE A 118 -3.18 1.59 7.66
C ILE A 118 -2.17 0.58 7.10
N THR A 119 -0.93 0.68 7.55
CA THR A 119 0.12 -0.32 7.35
C THR A 119 0.42 -0.96 8.70
N PHE A 120 0.40 -2.29 8.76
CA PHE A 120 0.68 -3.03 9.98
C PHE A 120 2.19 -3.19 10.18
N ASP A 121 2.66 -3.07 11.42
CA ASP A 121 4.08 -3.25 11.76
C ASP A 121 4.54 -4.69 11.51
N GLU A 122 3.64 -5.65 11.73
CA GLU A 122 3.78 -7.06 11.36
C GLU A 122 2.58 -7.47 10.50
N THR A 123 2.82 -8.26 9.45
CA THR A 123 1.74 -8.74 8.59
C THR A 123 0.72 -9.54 9.40
N MET A 124 -0.55 -9.22 9.19
CA MET A 124 -1.67 -9.88 9.86
C MET A 124 -2.04 -11.16 9.11
N TYR A 125 -2.16 -12.28 9.82
CA TYR A 125 -2.54 -13.59 9.26
C TYR A 125 -3.83 -14.15 9.85
N ASP A 126 -4.51 -13.39 10.71
CA ASP A 126 -5.86 -13.73 11.15
C ASP A 126 -6.81 -13.73 9.95
N ASP A 127 -7.72 -14.69 9.90
CA ASP A 127 -8.73 -14.81 8.82
C ASP A 127 -9.59 -13.54 8.65
N SER A 128 -9.78 -12.80 9.76
CA SER A 128 -10.51 -11.54 9.77
C SER A 128 -9.87 -10.49 10.67
N ILE A 129 -9.91 -9.23 10.23
CA ILE A 129 -9.44 -8.06 10.97
C ILE A 129 -10.57 -7.05 11.08
N PHE A 130 -10.89 -6.63 12.30
CA PHE A 130 -11.73 -5.47 12.57
C PHE A 130 -10.85 -4.20 12.60
N ILE A 131 -11.04 -3.30 11.63
CA ILE A 131 -10.21 -2.09 11.48
C ILE A 131 -10.67 -0.97 12.43
N GLY A 132 -11.98 -0.76 12.51
CA GLY A 132 -12.57 0.28 13.34
C GLY A 132 -14.00 0.60 12.94
N THR A 133 -14.57 1.63 13.57
CA THR A 133 -15.96 2.04 13.37
C THR A 133 -16.04 3.46 12.84
N VAL A 134 -16.68 3.64 11.68
CA VAL A 134 -17.04 4.94 11.12
C VAL A 134 -18.43 5.36 11.63
N VAL A 135 -18.58 6.62 12.02
CA VAL A 135 -19.79 7.14 12.67
C VAL A 135 -20.37 8.29 11.86
N PHE A 136 -21.67 8.20 11.56
CA PHE A 136 -22.43 9.22 10.84
C PHE A 136 -23.62 9.72 11.65
N ASN A 137 -23.95 10.99 11.42
CA ASN A 137 -25.11 11.68 11.95
C ASN A 137 -26.16 11.84 10.84
N PRO A 138 -27.39 11.30 10.96
CA PRO A 138 -28.42 11.56 9.96
C PRO A 138 -28.90 13.01 10.03
N ILE A 139 -28.81 13.74 8.90
CA ILE A 139 -29.17 15.17 8.80
C ILE A 139 -30.39 15.44 7.90
N ALA A 140 -30.81 14.47 7.10
CA ALA A 140 -32.05 14.54 6.31
C ALA A 140 -32.74 13.17 6.20
N GLU A 141 -34.06 13.17 6.12
CA GLU A 141 -34.85 11.94 5.91
C GLU A 141 -34.77 11.50 4.43
N SER A 142 -34.16 10.35 4.18
CA SER A 142 -34.06 9.72 2.86
C SER A 142 -33.53 8.28 2.98
N THR A 143 -33.46 7.57 1.86
CA THR A 143 -32.64 6.37 1.70
C THR A 143 -31.33 6.77 1.02
N THR A 144 -30.22 6.21 1.50
CA THR A 144 -28.87 6.40 0.95
C THR A 144 -28.06 5.12 1.14
N GLU A 145 -26.95 5.01 0.43
CA GLU A 145 -26.01 3.90 0.55
C GLU A 145 -24.63 4.44 0.93
N LEU A 146 -23.83 3.60 1.61
CA LEU A 146 -22.40 3.76 1.76
C LEU A 146 -21.73 2.82 0.76
N GLU A 147 -21.07 3.38 -0.25
CA GLU A 147 -20.34 2.59 -1.24
C GLU A 147 -18.89 2.44 -0.81
N VAL A 148 -18.38 1.21 -0.79
CA VAL A 148 -17.04 0.89 -0.29
C VAL A 148 -16.14 0.49 -1.47
N SER A 149 -14.90 0.94 -1.42
CA SER A 149 -13.81 0.47 -2.26
C SER A 149 -12.49 0.55 -1.49
N GLY A 150 -11.41 0.04 -2.05
CA GLY A 150 -10.14 0.02 -1.34
C GLY A 150 -9.06 -0.82 -2.02
N CYS A 151 -7.97 -1.00 -1.28
CA CYS A 151 -6.86 -1.85 -1.67
C CYS A 151 -6.35 -2.61 -0.43
N LEU A 152 -6.10 -3.90 -0.60
CA LEU A 152 -5.50 -4.77 0.41
C LEU A 152 -4.18 -5.29 -0.13
N ALA A 153 -3.11 -5.24 0.67
CA ALA A 153 -1.77 -5.71 0.28
C ALA A 153 -1.33 -6.93 1.10
N SER A 154 -0.68 -7.88 0.43
CA SER A 154 -0.07 -9.06 1.03
C SER A 154 1.24 -8.75 1.77
N ASN A 155 1.83 -9.77 2.42
CA ASN A 155 3.14 -9.69 3.05
C ASN A 155 4.25 -9.18 2.10
N LEU A 156 4.23 -9.61 0.83
CA LEU A 156 5.17 -9.13 -0.18
C LEU A 156 4.77 -7.80 -0.83
N GLY A 157 3.71 -7.14 -0.35
CA GLY A 157 3.20 -5.87 -0.86
C GLY A 157 2.43 -5.98 -2.18
N SER A 158 2.00 -7.18 -2.56
CA SER A 158 1.18 -7.39 -3.76
C SER A 158 -0.29 -7.15 -3.45
N GLN A 159 -1.02 -6.51 -4.36
CA GLN A 159 -2.42 -6.18 -4.17
C GLN A 159 -3.34 -7.37 -4.44
N TYR A 160 -4.40 -7.52 -3.64
CA TYR A 160 -5.47 -8.50 -3.85
C TYR A 160 -6.52 -8.00 -4.85
N ASN A 161 -6.16 -8.00 -6.13
CA ASN A 161 -6.97 -7.45 -7.22
C ASN A 161 -7.14 -8.42 -8.42
N GLY A 162 -6.93 -9.73 -8.22
CA GLY A 162 -6.95 -10.70 -9.33
C GLY A 162 -5.69 -10.70 -10.19
N GLY A 163 -4.70 -9.88 -9.83
CA GLY A 163 -3.46 -9.71 -10.57
C GLY A 163 -2.55 -10.93 -10.55
N LYS A 164 -1.56 -10.90 -11.44
CA LYS A 164 -0.53 -11.96 -11.54
C LYS A 164 0.86 -11.37 -11.44
N ARG A 165 1.65 -11.83 -10.48
CA ARG A 165 3.08 -11.50 -10.39
C ARG A 165 3.95 -12.62 -10.96
N THR A 166 5.16 -12.29 -11.38
CA THR A 166 6.17 -13.31 -11.69
C THR A 166 6.84 -13.72 -10.39
N ALA A 167 7.09 -15.01 -10.21
CA ALA A 167 7.75 -15.56 -9.03
C ALA A 167 8.76 -16.63 -9.44
N ASP A 168 9.85 -16.73 -8.69
CA ASP A 168 10.81 -17.82 -8.83
C ASP A 168 10.27 -19.13 -8.22
N THR A 169 10.61 -20.25 -8.85
CA THR A 169 10.23 -21.60 -8.40
C THR A 169 11.43 -22.33 -7.79
N ASP A 170 11.17 -23.40 -7.05
CA ASP A 170 12.23 -24.25 -6.47
C ASP A 170 13.20 -24.83 -7.53
N ASP A 171 12.75 -24.96 -8.78
CA ASP A 171 13.52 -25.51 -9.90
C ASP A 171 14.32 -24.43 -10.67
N GLU A 172 14.54 -23.26 -10.07
CA GLU A 172 15.23 -22.10 -10.70
C GLU A 172 14.57 -21.66 -12.01
N ARG A 173 13.24 -21.77 -12.09
CA ARG A 173 12.41 -21.25 -13.18
C ARG A 173 11.53 -20.11 -12.68
N THR A 174 10.79 -19.51 -13.59
CA THR A 174 9.78 -18.50 -13.25
C THR A 174 8.39 -19.02 -13.59
N THR A 175 7.42 -18.67 -12.74
CA THR A 175 5.98 -18.91 -12.95
C THR A 175 5.18 -17.64 -12.68
N ARG A 176 3.86 -17.73 -12.79
CA ARG A 176 2.92 -16.66 -12.41
C ARG A 176 2.13 -17.08 -11.18
N VAL A 177 2.04 -16.21 -10.19
CA VAL A 177 1.20 -16.41 -9.01
C VAL A 177 0.00 -15.49 -9.15
N GLU A 178 -1.20 -16.06 -9.00
CA GLU A 178 -2.47 -15.35 -9.09
C GLU A 178 -2.96 -14.99 -7.69
N TYR A 179 -3.29 -13.72 -7.49
CA TYR A 179 -3.79 -13.21 -6.23
C TYR A 179 -5.32 -13.24 -6.26
N PRO A 180 -5.99 -13.58 -5.15
CA PRO A 180 -7.44 -13.44 -5.06
C PRO A 180 -7.88 -11.98 -5.31
N GLU A 181 -9.13 -11.82 -5.76
CA GLU A 181 -9.76 -10.50 -5.85
C GLU A 181 -10.26 -10.06 -4.47
N THR A 182 -10.45 -8.75 -4.30
CA THR A 182 -11.17 -8.20 -3.14
C THR A 182 -12.58 -7.83 -3.55
N GLU A 183 -13.55 -8.35 -2.83
CA GLU A 183 -14.96 -7.99 -2.94
C GLU A 183 -15.30 -6.91 -1.91
N PHE A 184 -16.11 -5.93 -2.34
CA PHE A 184 -16.48 -4.78 -1.52
C PHE A 184 -17.98 -4.80 -1.21
N TYR A 185 -18.32 -4.67 0.07
CA TYR A 185 -19.70 -4.67 0.53
C TYR A 185 -20.01 -3.43 1.35
N GLY A 186 -20.83 -2.56 0.77
CA GLY A 186 -21.32 -1.33 1.38
C GLY A 186 -22.43 -1.52 2.41
N SER A 187 -23.16 -0.45 2.70
CA SER A 187 -24.32 -0.49 3.60
C SER A 187 -25.49 0.34 3.08
N GLU A 188 -26.71 -0.22 3.08
CA GLU A 188 -27.95 0.51 2.80
C GLU A 188 -28.50 1.16 4.07
N ILE A 189 -28.86 2.44 3.99
CA ILE A 189 -29.31 3.24 5.14
C ILE A 189 -30.67 3.86 4.84
N LYS A 190 -31.62 3.61 5.73
CA LYS A 190 -32.94 4.25 5.73
C LYS A 190 -33.12 5.20 6.92
N VAL A 191 -33.11 6.50 6.64
CA VAL A 191 -33.29 7.57 7.62
C VAL A 191 -34.74 8.04 7.64
N ASN A 192 -35.45 7.84 8.76
CA ASN A 192 -36.83 8.35 8.95
C ASN A 192 -36.92 9.45 10.01
N GLY A 193 -35.78 9.86 10.57
CA GLY A 193 -35.70 10.99 11.47
C GLY A 193 -34.30 11.58 11.49
N ILE A 194 -34.23 12.87 11.77
CA ILE A 194 -32.99 13.65 11.79
C ILE A 194 -32.45 13.67 13.22
N SER A 195 -31.14 13.51 13.37
CA SER A 195 -30.47 13.60 14.65
C SER A 195 -30.26 15.05 15.08
N SER A 196 -30.37 15.31 16.38
CA SER A 196 -30.01 16.59 17.00
C SER A 196 -28.57 16.62 17.53
N TYR A 197 -27.69 15.76 17.02
CA TYR A 197 -26.29 15.69 17.48
C TYR A 197 -25.61 17.06 17.35
N SER A 198 -25.01 17.51 18.45
CA SER A 198 -24.27 18.77 18.54
C SER A 198 -22.94 18.58 19.27
N GLY A 199 -22.43 17.35 19.31
CA GLY A 199 -21.16 17.01 19.94
C GLY A 199 -19.96 17.39 19.06
N PRO A 200 -18.74 17.22 19.57
CA PRO A 200 -17.53 17.44 18.77
C PRO A 200 -17.42 16.41 17.65
N THR A 201 -16.89 16.81 16.50
CA THR A 201 -16.54 15.90 15.41
C THR A 201 -15.03 15.70 15.36
N ASN A 202 -14.60 14.49 14.97
CA ASN A 202 -13.20 14.16 14.74
C ASN A 202 -13.04 13.63 13.31
N LEU A 203 -12.73 14.53 12.38
CA LEU A 203 -12.82 14.27 10.94
C LEU A 203 -11.48 13.91 10.30
N GLU A 204 -10.41 13.92 11.07
CA GLU A 204 -9.07 13.56 10.60
C GLU A 204 -8.30 12.92 11.74
N GLY A 205 -7.55 11.86 11.42
CA GLY A 205 -6.51 11.32 12.27
C GLY A 205 -5.26 11.25 11.44
N THR A 206 -4.31 12.15 11.69
CA THR A 206 -3.06 12.19 10.93
C THR A 206 -2.00 11.33 11.60
N PHE A 207 -1.11 10.79 10.78
CA PHE A 207 0.22 10.42 11.22
C PHE A 207 0.92 11.66 11.80
N GLU A 208 1.04 11.75 13.12
CA GLU A 208 1.93 12.74 13.73
C GLU A 208 3.36 12.27 13.46
N GLU A 209 3.99 12.82 12.41
CA GLU A 209 5.46 12.87 12.37
C GLU A 209 5.91 13.41 13.73
N THR A 210 6.66 12.60 14.47
CA THR A 210 7.13 12.93 15.80
C THR A 210 7.65 14.37 15.76
N THR A 211 7.04 15.24 16.59
CA THR A 211 7.37 16.66 16.63
C THR A 211 8.88 16.78 16.64
N ALA A 212 9.45 17.39 15.59
CA ALA A 212 10.87 17.42 15.32
C ALA A 212 11.69 17.51 16.62
N VAL A 213 12.17 16.35 17.09
CA VAL A 213 13.30 16.34 18.00
C VAL A 213 14.38 16.99 17.16
N SER A 214 14.86 18.14 17.61
CA SER A 214 16.00 18.83 17.02
C SER A 214 17.19 17.88 17.08
N GLY A 215 17.34 17.04 16.05
CA GLY A 215 18.15 15.83 16.09
C GLY A 215 17.78 14.93 14.91
N SER A 216 18.44 15.19 13.78
CA SER A 216 18.30 14.48 12.52
C SER A 216 18.19 12.96 12.66
N ASN A 217 17.19 12.35 12.01
CA ASN A 217 17.31 11.07 11.30
C ASN A 217 16.05 10.83 10.45
N VAL A 218 16.09 11.29 9.19
CA VAL A 218 15.16 10.92 8.12
C VAL A 218 15.84 9.83 7.27
N VAL A 219 15.11 8.75 6.99
CA VAL A 219 15.47 7.69 6.03
C VAL A 219 14.48 7.88 4.87
N TYR A 220 14.79 8.59 3.79
CA TYR A 220 15.89 8.38 2.84
C TYR A 220 16.71 9.66 2.62
N ASN A 221 17.96 9.66 3.05
CA ASN A 221 18.90 10.74 2.74
C ASN A 221 19.41 10.62 1.31
N ILE A 222 18.80 11.32 0.35
CA ILE A 222 19.50 11.71 -0.87
C ILE A 222 20.48 12.82 -0.47
N ASN A 223 21.70 12.43 -0.15
CA ASN A 223 22.78 13.38 0.14
C ASN A 223 23.29 14.01 -1.16
N VAL A 224 22.72 15.14 -1.54
CA VAL A 224 23.34 16.03 -2.54
C VAL A 224 24.37 16.87 -1.80
N ILE A 225 25.65 16.61 -2.03
CA ILE A 225 26.76 17.44 -1.53
C ILE A 225 27.11 18.43 -2.65
N PRO A 226 26.60 19.67 -2.64
CA PRO A 226 27.01 20.67 -3.61
C PRO A 226 28.45 21.10 -3.30
N ASN A 227 29.36 21.00 -4.29
CA ASN A 227 30.74 21.43 -4.08
C ASN A 227 30.92 22.96 -4.19
N GLN A 228 29.89 23.72 -4.61
CA GLN A 228 29.83 25.20 -4.55
C GLN A 228 28.36 25.67 -4.49
N GLN A 229 28.16 26.85 -3.88
CA GLN A 229 26.93 27.59 -3.50
C GLN A 229 25.56 27.06 -4.01
N GLU A 230 24.60 26.98 -3.06
CA GLU A 230 23.25 26.42 -3.19
C GLU A 230 22.49 26.83 -4.48
N PRO A 231 22.01 25.86 -5.28
CA PRO A 231 21.03 26.15 -6.32
C PRO A 231 19.61 26.15 -5.73
N GLU A 232 18.78 27.06 -6.21
CA GLU A 232 17.34 27.06 -5.93
C GLU A 232 16.65 26.01 -6.82
N VAL A 233 16.06 24.99 -6.19
CA VAL A 233 15.35 23.92 -6.91
C VAL A 233 13.85 24.21 -6.87
N ILE A 234 13.27 24.50 -8.04
CA ILE A 234 11.82 24.71 -8.20
C ILE A 234 11.23 23.51 -8.95
N VAL A 235 10.55 22.61 -8.23
CA VAL A 235 9.85 21.45 -8.82
C VAL A 235 8.53 21.94 -9.39
N LYS A 236 8.38 21.92 -10.72
CA LYS A 236 7.18 22.47 -11.41
C LYS A 236 6.14 21.44 -11.84
N LYS A 237 6.49 20.15 -11.94
CA LYS A 237 5.54 19.07 -12.26
C LYS A 237 6.19 17.72 -11.95
N VAL A 238 5.42 16.80 -11.37
CA VAL A 238 5.77 15.38 -11.25
C VAL A 238 4.67 14.63 -11.99
N ASP A 239 4.99 14.02 -13.12
CA ASP A 239 4.11 13.05 -13.79
C ASP A 239 4.61 11.65 -13.44
N VAL A 240 3.72 10.83 -12.90
CA VAL A 240 3.99 9.43 -12.57
C VAL A 240 3.25 8.56 -13.58
N GLU A 241 3.96 8.08 -14.59
CA GLU A 241 3.48 7.01 -15.48
C GLU A 241 4.34 5.76 -15.20
N GLU A 242 3.71 4.75 -14.57
CA GLU A 242 4.17 3.37 -14.29
C GLU A 242 4.99 3.05 -13.01
N ILE A 243 4.72 1.85 -12.47
CA ILE A 243 4.93 1.32 -11.10
C ILE A 243 6.40 0.93 -10.82
N SER A 244 7.36 1.59 -11.45
CA SER A 244 8.79 1.50 -11.10
C SER A 244 9.47 2.80 -11.52
N PRO A 245 9.61 3.79 -10.61
CA PRO A 245 10.05 5.11 -11.03
C PRO A 245 11.51 5.07 -11.49
N ASN A 246 11.72 5.22 -12.79
CA ASN A 246 13.03 5.61 -13.33
C ASN A 246 13.16 7.13 -13.18
N ILE A 247 13.65 7.59 -12.03
CA ILE A 247 13.89 9.01 -11.79
C ILE A 247 15.05 9.48 -12.67
N THR A 248 14.74 10.14 -13.78
CA THR A 248 15.74 10.76 -14.66
C THR A 248 15.88 12.24 -14.29
N VAL A 249 16.93 12.60 -13.55
CA VAL A 249 17.27 14.00 -13.28
C VAL A 249 18.05 14.57 -14.46
N ILE A 250 17.39 15.35 -15.31
CA ILE A 250 18.07 16.11 -16.37
C ILE A 250 18.58 17.43 -15.78
N VAL A 251 19.86 17.47 -15.44
CA VAL A 251 20.54 18.72 -15.05
C VAL A 251 20.93 19.46 -16.32
N GLN A 252 20.15 20.47 -16.72
CA GLN A 252 20.62 21.45 -17.70
C GLN A 252 21.61 22.39 -17.00
N ASN A 253 22.89 22.21 -17.31
CA ASN A 253 23.94 23.09 -16.82
C ASN A 253 24.11 24.25 -17.82
N ASP A 254 23.56 25.41 -17.49
CA ASP A 254 23.82 26.68 -18.22
C ASP A 254 25.19 27.29 -17.85
N GLY A 255 26.03 26.57 -17.10
CA GLY A 255 27.40 26.95 -16.81
C GLY A 255 28.32 26.71 -18.00
N GLY A 256 28.62 27.76 -18.77
CA GLY A 256 29.66 27.74 -19.78
C GLY A 256 31.01 27.26 -19.22
N ILE A 257 31.67 26.36 -19.96
CA ILE A 257 32.97 25.78 -19.60
C ILE A 257 33.98 26.89 -19.31
N ASN A 258 34.56 26.92 -18.11
CA ASN A 258 35.58 27.91 -17.74
C ASN A 258 36.89 27.62 -18.50
N PRO A 259 37.24 28.41 -19.53
CA PRO A 259 38.36 28.11 -20.41
C PRO A 259 39.70 28.23 -19.68
N VAL A 260 39.76 28.97 -18.57
CA VAL A 260 40.97 29.12 -17.76
C VAL A 260 41.29 27.81 -17.03
N LEU A 261 40.27 27.10 -16.53
CA LEU A 261 40.45 25.80 -15.89
C LEU A 261 40.93 24.76 -16.91
N LEU A 262 40.35 24.77 -18.12
CA LEU A 262 40.68 23.82 -19.18
C LEU A 262 42.10 24.02 -19.72
N VAL A 263 42.51 25.28 -19.90
CA VAL A 263 43.91 25.63 -20.25
C VAL A 263 44.87 25.26 -19.13
N SER A 264 44.47 25.40 -17.86
CA SER A 264 45.31 25.05 -16.71
C SER A 264 45.53 23.54 -16.61
N ILE A 265 44.50 22.73 -16.85
CA ILE A 265 44.60 21.27 -16.88
C ILE A 265 45.44 20.81 -18.09
N PHE A 266 45.27 21.45 -19.25
CA PHE A 266 46.05 21.15 -20.45
C PHE A 266 47.55 21.49 -20.27
N LEU A 267 47.88 22.65 -19.72
CA LEU A 267 49.27 23.02 -19.43
C LEU A 267 49.89 22.14 -18.33
N GLY A 268 49.12 21.81 -17.29
CA GLY A 268 49.55 20.91 -16.22
C GLY A 268 49.87 19.49 -16.71
N SER A 269 49.08 18.96 -17.65
CA SER A 269 49.30 17.65 -18.24
C SER A 269 50.49 17.61 -19.21
N ILE A 270 50.74 18.70 -19.97
CA ILE A 270 51.97 18.82 -20.77
C ILE A 270 53.21 18.91 -19.89
N LEU A 271 53.16 19.70 -18.82
CA LEU A 271 54.28 19.84 -17.88
C LEU A 271 54.55 18.54 -17.13
N SER A 272 53.51 17.82 -16.67
CA SER A 272 53.70 16.53 -16.01
C SER A 272 54.27 15.48 -16.98
N GLY A 273 53.80 15.46 -18.23
CA GLY A 273 54.34 14.61 -19.29
C GLY A 273 55.79 14.91 -19.63
N ALA A 274 56.18 16.19 -19.67
CA ALA A 274 57.56 16.60 -19.90
C ALA A 274 58.49 16.21 -18.73
N VAL A 275 58.02 16.35 -17.48
CA VAL A 275 58.77 15.97 -16.28
C VAL A 275 58.91 14.44 -16.17
N PHE A 276 57.83 13.68 -16.38
CA PHE A 276 57.89 12.21 -16.45
C PHE A 276 58.81 11.77 -17.60
N GLY A 277 58.69 12.38 -18.77
CA GLY A 277 59.55 12.12 -19.91
C GLY A 277 61.04 12.39 -19.63
N SER A 278 61.38 13.45 -18.89
CA SER A 278 62.78 13.76 -18.54
C SER A 278 63.34 12.84 -17.45
N VAL A 279 62.52 12.46 -16.47
CA VAL A 279 62.93 11.55 -15.38
C VAL A 279 63.21 10.14 -15.91
N PHE A 280 62.42 9.67 -16.89
CA PHE A 280 62.55 8.33 -17.44
C PHE A 280 63.44 8.24 -18.70
N ARG A 281 63.77 9.36 -19.37
CA ARG A 281 64.76 9.38 -20.47
C ARG A 281 66.20 9.06 -20.04
N GLY A 282 66.49 9.08 -18.75
CA GLY A 282 67.81 8.73 -18.19
C GLY A 282 67.95 7.28 -17.70
N LYS A 283 66.90 6.45 -17.80
CA LYS A 283 66.93 5.04 -17.38
C LYS A 283 66.47 4.12 -18.52
N ILE A 284 67.27 4.10 -19.58
CA ILE A 284 67.40 2.93 -20.45
C ILE A 284 68.81 2.39 -20.21
N LEU A 285 68.89 1.09 -19.87
CA LEU A 285 70.01 0.27 -19.38
C LEU A 285 70.26 0.32 -17.86
#